data_AF-A0A397SH86-F1
#
_entry.id   AF-A0A397SH86-F1
#
_cell.length_a   1.000
_cell.length_b   1.000
_cell.length_c   1.000
_cell.angle_alpha   90.00
_cell.angle_beta   90.00
_cell.angle_gamma   90.00
#
_symmetry.space_group_name_H-M   'P 1'
#
loop_
_entity.id
_entity.type
_entity.pdbx_description
1 polymer ?
#
loop_
_entity_poly.entity_id
_entity_poly.type
_entity_poly.pdbx_seq_one_letter_code
_entity_poly.pdbx_strand_id
1 'polypeptide(L)'
;MTNLNDNSSNDNDTPVSMIDFGKGMQTMMESFKTCTERIKIKNSKVMSHNIKETKIIRDIFREFVKDSLKFNGHLENYSLDVLFFVKCFKDPNNYSDYDISILCEDLLEKSRNNYEQSKELKDKIRVEEGSEESGIYDKLIKIQNSLLEHKTNIQNEIKSDKKSALVPKGGGLISACSRYIISLFFDVKDLYLKLEESAMVKVFDKNISSIIVEIGKIETFWDMQVKRIEYLINNLQSGRNIKRSRIVHNLEQKWKNVEKECQIYNRVMKELLVKDGLVSIMTRTPLKNYDADFGE
;
A
#
# COMPACT_ATOMS: atom_id res chain seq x y z
N MET A 1 -3.05 -49.05 -7.29
CA MET A 1 -3.92 -48.51 -6.21
C MET A 1 -3.05 -47.68 -5.30
N THR A 2 -3.05 -46.38 -5.48
CA THR A 2 -2.42 -45.42 -4.57
C THR A 2 -3.26 -44.15 -4.64
N ASN A 3 -4.03 -43.93 -3.58
CA ASN A 3 -4.88 -42.77 -3.37
C ASN A 3 -4.01 -41.52 -3.25
N LEU A 4 -4.17 -40.59 -4.20
CA LEU A 4 -3.80 -39.20 -4.01
C LEU A 4 -5.06 -38.50 -3.48
N ASN A 5 -5.00 -38.09 -2.22
CA ASN A 5 -6.02 -37.27 -1.58
C ASN A 5 -6.26 -36.00 -2.40
N ASP A 6 -7.45 -35.89 -2.96
CA ASP A 6 -8.10 -34.63 -3.33
C ASP A 6 -8.27 -33.81 -2.04
N ASN A 7 -7.28 -33.00 -1.69
CA ASN A 7 -7.52 -31.83 -0.84
C ASN A 7 -8.16 -30.77 -1.74
N SER A 8 -9.48 -30.80 -1.81
CA SER A 8 -10.28 -29.66 -2.25
C SER A 8 -10.01 -28.51 -1.30
N SER A 9 -9.05 -27.66 -1.64
CA SER A 9 -8.99 -26.32 -1.07
C SER A 9 -10.28 -25.63 -1.49
N ASN A 10 -11.23 -25.57 -0.57
CA ASN A 10 -12.23 -24.50 -0.56
C ASN A 10 -11.46 -23.21 -0.30
N ASP A 11 -10.77 -22.72 -1.34
CA ASP A 11 -10.39 -21.32 -1.41
C ASP A 11 -11.72 -20.58 -1.50
N ASN A 12 -12.13 -20.00 -0.38
CA ASN A 12 -13.17 -19.01 -0.33
C ASN A 12 -12.73 -17.85 -1.24
N ASP A 13 -13.06 -17.95 -2.52
CA ASP A 13 -13.12 -16.88 -3.53
C ASP A 13 -14.18 -15.85 -3.10
N THR A 14 -14.05 -15.32 -1.89
CA THR A 14 -14.79 -14.13 -1.49
C THR A 14 -14.00 -12.99 -2.12
N PRO A 15 -14.50 -12.36 -3.20
CA PRO A 15 -13.87 -11.13 -3.67
C PRO A 15 -13.82 -10.21 -2.46
N VAL A 16 -12.62 -9.73 -2.10
CA VAL A 16 -12.42 -8.66 -1.12
C VAL A 16 -13.55 -7.68 -1.39
N SER A 17 -14.46 -7.49 -0.42
CA SER A 17 -15.61 -6.61 -0.60
C SER A 17 -15.09 -5.32 -1.19
N MET A 18 -15.35 -5.10 -2.48
CA MET A 18 -14.62 -4.08 -3.24
C MET A 18 -15.01 -2.66 -2.76
N ILE A 19 -16.08 -2.56 -1.97
CA ILE A 19 -16.46 -1.39 -1.19
C ILE A 19 -15.45 -1.13 -0.05
N ASP A 20 -15.05 -2.18 0.66
CA ASP A 20 -14.05 -2.08 1.73
C ASP A 20 -12.66 -1.79 1.18
N PHE A 21 -12.35 -2.26 -0.03
CA PHE A 21 -11.13 -1.86 -0.75
C PHE A 21 -11.10 -0.34 -1.00
N GLY A 22 -12.16 0.23 -1.56
CA GLY A 22 -12.24 1.68 -1.81
C GLY A 22 -12.13 2.54 -0.55
N LYS A 23 -12.81 2.17 0.54
CA LYS A 23 -12.70 2.86 1.83
C LYS A 23 -11.31 2.74 2.44
N GLY A 24 -10.68 1.57 2.31
CA GLY A 24 -9.32 1.32 2.75
C GLY A 24 -8.33 2.25 2.06
N MET A 25 -8.42 2.35 0.73
CA MET A 25 -7.56 3.24 -0.05
C MET A 25 -7.71 4.73 0.33
N GLN A 26 -8.94 5.18 0.57
CA GLN A 26 -9.18 6.56 1.04
C GLN A 26 -8.55 6.80 2.42
N THR A 27 -8.67 5.82 3.32
CA THR A 27 -8.06 5.87 4.66
C THR A 27 -6.54 5.94 4.56
N MET A 28 -5.93 5.11 3.71
CA MET A 28 -4.48 5.13 3.46
C MET A 28 -3.99 6.50 2.99
N MET A 29 -4.68 7.13 2.04
CA MET A 29 -4.26 8.44 1.53
C MET A 29 -4.39 9.55 2.58
N GLU A 30 -5.43 9.50 3.42
CA GLU A 30 -5.57 10.41 4.55
C GLU A 30 -4.48 10.17 5.62
N SER A 31 -4.07 8.92 5.82
CA SER A 31 -2.92 8.59 6.67
C SER A 31 -1.60 9.11 6.10
N PHE A 32 -1.37 8.96 4.79
CA PHE A 32 -0.22 9.57 4.12
C PHE A 32 -0.23 11.10 4.31
N LYS A 33 -1.37 11.76 4.10
CA LYS A 33 -1.53 13.20 4.32
C LYS A 33 -1.24 13.59 5.77
N THR A 34 -1.74 12.83 6.72
CA THR A 34 -1.50 13.07 8.15
C THR A 34 -0.01 13.00 8.48
N CYS A 35 0.68 11.94 8.05
CA CYS A 35 2.12 11.76 8.26
C CYS A 35 2.96 12.84 7.57
N THR A 36 2.59 13.28 6.38
CA THR A 36 3.45 14.12 5.54
C THR A 36 3.17 15.63 5.65
N GLU A 37 1.96 16.02 6.05
CA GLU A 37 1.51 17.42 6.03
C GLU A 37 1.02 17.93 7.39
N ARG A 38 0.39 17.07 8.22
CA ARG A 38 -0.28 17.53 9.46
C ARG A 38 0.59 17.41 10.71
N ILE A 39 1.38 16.34 10.81
CA ILE A 39 2.27 16.13 11.94
C ILE A 39 3.46 17.10 11.83
N LYS A 40 3.64 17.95 12.84
CA LYS A 40 4.72 18.93 12.91
C LYS A 40 5.53 18.71 14.19
N ILE A 41 6.69 18.10 14.07
CA ILE A 41 7.63 17.90 15.17
C ILE A 41 8.91 18.66 14.84
N LYS A 42 9.10 19.83 15.45
CA LYS A 42 10.19 20.76 15.07
C LYS A 42 11.58 20.32 15.57
N ASN A 43 11.65 19.57 16.66
CA ASN A 43 12.91 19.33 17.38
C ASN A 43 13.37 17.86 17.36
N SER A 44 12.81 17.03 16.49
CA SER A 44 13.14 15.60 16.42
C SER A 44 13.73 15.24 15.07
N LYS A 45 15.04 14.92 15.06
CA LYS A 45 15.76 14.50 13.85
C LYS A 45 15.19 13.20 13.29
N VAL A 46 14.89 12.23 14.16
CA VAL A 46 14.31 10.93 13.78
C VAL A 46 12.95 11.14 13.12
N MET A 47 12.07 11.95 13.72
CA MET A 47 10.76 12.22 13.12
C MET A 47 10.86 13.02 11.83
N SER A 48 11.76 14.00 11.75
CA SER A 48 11.99 14.75 10.51
C SER A 48 12.45 13.84 9.37
N HIS A 49 13.33 12.88 9.67
CA HIS A 49 13.76 11.85 8.72
C HIS A 49 12.59 10.95 8.30
N ASN A 50 11.86 10.37 9.25
CA ASN A 50 10.73 9.47 8.95
C ASN A 50 9.61 10.16 8.17
N ILE A 51 9.32 11.44 8.44
CA ILE A 51 8.38 12.24 7.65
C ILE A 51 8.88 12.39 6.20
N LYS A 52 10.18 12.65 6.01
CA LYS A 52 10.77 12.77 4.67
C LYS A 52 10.71 11.44 3.90
N GLU A 53 11.07 10.34 4.53
CA GLU A 53 10.98 9.01 3.93
C GLU A 53 9.52 8.65 3.57
N THR A 54 8.56 9.00 4.42
CA THR A 54 7.14 8.79 4.13
C THR A 54 6.67 9.59 2.90
N LYS A 55 7.20 10.80 2.67
CA LYS A 55 6.91 11.57 1.45
C LYS A 55 7.44 10.86 0.21
N ILE A 56 8.68 10.37 0.26
CA ILE A 56 9.29 9.61 -0.83
C ILE A 56 8.46 8.36 -1.13
N ILE A 57 8.04 7.62 -0.11
CA ILE A 57 7.19 6.43 -0.27
C ILE A 57 5.83 6.80 -0.89
N ARG A 58 5.20 7.91 -0.47
CA ARG A 58 3.94 8.40 -1.08
C ARG A 58 4.12 8.67 -2.58
N ASP A 59 5.24 9.28 -2.97
CA ASP A 59 5.53 9.55 -4.38
C ASP A 59 5.79 8.28 -5.20
N ILE A 60 6.55 7.32 -4.64
CA ILE A 60 6.72 5.99 -5.26
C ILE A 60 5.37 5.29 -5.40
N PHE A 61 4.52 5.36 -4.38
CA PHE A 61 3.18 4.77 -4.43
C PHE A 61 2.31 5.41 -5.52
N ARG A 62 2.40 6.74 -5.73
CA ARG A 62 1.69 7.41 -6.82
C ARG A 62 2.11 6.90 -8.20
N GLU A 63 3.40 6.72 -8.42
CA GLU A 63 3.91 6.16 -9.68
C GLU A 63 3.46 4.72 -9.86
N PHE A 64 3.54 3.90 -8.80
CA PHE A 64 2.98 2.55 -8.79
C PHE A 64 1.50 2.54 -9.19
N VAL A 65 0.67 3.46 -8.65
CA VAL A 65 -0.76 3.53 -9.00
C VAL A 65 -0.98 3.89 -10.48
N LYS A 66 -0.12 4.74 -11.07
CA LYS A 66 -0.21 5.06 -12.51
C LYS A 66 0.12 3.85 -13.37
N ASP A 67 1.21 3.16 -13.05
CA ASP A 67 1.64 1.93 -13.73
C ASP A 67 0.56 0.85 -13.62
N SER A 68 0.01 0.68 -12.42
CA SER A 68 -1.01 -0.33 -12.15
C SER A 68 -2.31 -0.04 -12.89
N LEU A 69 -2.73 1.21 -13.03
CA LEU A 69 -3.89 1.61 -13.83
C LEU A 69 -3.71 1.31 -15.32
N LYS A 70 -2.51 1.54 -15.87
CA LYS A 70 -2.21 1.25 -17.28
C LYS A 70 -2.31 -0.26 -17.52
N PHE A 71 -1.68 -1.05 -16.66
CA PHE A 71 -1.70 -2.51 -16.79
C PHE A 71 -3.10 -3.11 -16.57
N ASN A 72 -3.81 -2.65 -15.55
CA ASN A 72 -5.09 -3.23 -15.17
C ASN A 72 -6.19 -3.01 -16.23
N GLY A 73 -6.06 -1.99 -17.09
CA GLY A 73 -6.89 -1.87 -18.30
C GLY A 73 -6.63 -2.96 -19.34
N HIS A 74 -5.39 -3.45 -19.46
CA HIS A 74 -5.06 -4.61 -20.29
C HIS A 74 -5.57 -5.90 -19.67
N LEU A 75 -5.46 -6.06 -18.35
CA LEU A 75 -5.95 -7.23 -17.62
C LEU A 75 -7.48 -7.38 -17.70
N GLU A 76 -8.21 -6.26 -17.72
CA GLU A 76 -9.66 -6.23 -17.94
C GLU A 76 -10.02 -6.84 -19.31
N ASN A 77 -9.44 -6.35 -20.39
CA ASN A 77 -9.67 -6.90 -21.73
C ASN A 77 -9.21 -8.35 -21.85
N TYR A 78 -8.08 -8.68 -21.24
CA TYR A 78 -7.52 -10.03 -21.21
C TYR A 78 -8.48 -11.03 -20.54
N SER A 79 -9.19 -10.62 -19.50
CA SER A 79 -10.18 -11.50 -18.86
C SER A 79 -11.33 -11.88 -19.80
N LEU A 80 -11.72 -10.99 -20.72
CA LEU A 80 -12.72 -11.28 -21.76
C LEU A 80 -12.18 -12.29 -22.77
N ASP A 81 -10.92 -12.18 -23.17
CA ASP A 81 -10.26 -13.15 -24.06
C ASP A 81 -10.25 -14.56 -23.43
N VAL A 82 -9.96 -14.67 -22.13
CA VAL A 82 -9.99 -15.95 -21.41
C VAL A 82 -11.41 -16.55 -21.39
N LEU A 83 -12.44 -15.74 -21.13
CA LEU A 83 -13.82 -16.21 -21.10
C LEU A 83 -14.31 -16.59 -22.50
N PHE A 84 -13.88 -15.87 -23.54
CA PHE A 84 -14.14 -16.23 -24.92
C PHE A 84 -13.50 -17.57 -25.28
N PHE A 85 -12.23 -17.77 -24.91
CA PHE A 85 -11.56 -19.06 -25.07
C PHE A 85 -12.32 -20.19 -24.38
N VAL A 86 -12.73 -20.01 -23.12
CA VAL A 86 -13.52 -20.99 -22.38
C VAL A 86 -14.84 -21.33 -23.10
N LYS A 87 -15.50 -20.33 -23.69
CA LYS A 87 -16.73 -20.52 -24.47
C LYS A 87 -16.46 -21.37 -25.72
N CYS A 88 -15.42 -21.07 -26.48
CA CYS A 88 -15.04 -21.84 -27.68
C CYS A 88 -14.64 -23.27 -27.30
N PHE A 89 -13.86 -23.41 -26.23
CA PHE A 89 -13.38 -24.70 -25.73
C PHE A 89 -14.53 -25.59 -25.22
N LYS A 90 -15.67 -25.02 -24.81
CA LYS A 90 -16.90 -25.74 -24.45
C LYS A 90 -17.74 -26.23 -25.64
N ASP A 91 -17.52 -25.69 -26.83
CA ASP A 91 -18.40 -25.87 -27.98
C ASP A 91 -17.69 -26.61 -29.14
N PRO A 92 -17.45 -27.92 -28.99
CA PRO A 92 -16.69 -28.70 -29.98
C PRO A 92 -17.41 -28.83 -31.33
N ASN A 93 -18.71 -28.50 -31.40
CA ASN A 93 -19.47 -28.57 -32.65
C ASN A 93 -19.24 -27.35 -33.55
N ASN A 94 -18.83 -26.21 -32.96
CA ASN A 94 -18.65 -24.95 -33.68
C ASN A 94 -17.17 -24.53 -33.82
N TYR A 95 -16.24 -25.21 -33.14
CA TYR A 95 -14.81 -24.92 -33.21
C TYR A 95 -14.00 -26.20 -33.42
N SER A 96 -13.20 -26.22 -34.49
CA SER A 96 -12.33 -27.36 -34.78
C SER A 96 -11.15 -27.43 -33.80
N ASP A 97 -10.54 -28.60 -33.65
CA ASP A 97 -9.33 -28.74 -32.83
C ASP A 97 -8.17 -27.86 -33.34
N TYR A 98 -8.14 -27.57 -34.64
CA TYR A 98 -7.19 -26.63 -35.23
C TYR A 98 -7.44 -25.19 -34.76
N ASP A 99 -8.68 -24.72 -34.81
CA ASP A 99 -9.06 -23.37 -34.35
C ASP A 99 -8.77 -23.22 -32.84
N ILE A 100 -9.07 -24.25 -32.06
CA ILE A 100 -8.77 -24.30 -30.64
C ILE A 100 -7.27 -24.25 -30.37
N SER A 101 -6.44 -24.92 -31.18
CA SER A 101 -4.98 -24.87 -31.03
C SER A 101 -4.44 -23.46 -31.27
N ILE A 102 -4.94 -22.75 -32.28
CA ILE A 102 -4.57 -21.36 -32.56
C ILE A 102 -4.95 -20.46 -31.37
N LEU A 103 -6.17 -20.61 -30.85
CA LEU A 103 -6.63 -19.83 -29.69
C LEU A 103 -5.80 -20.12 -28.43
N CYS A 104 -5.40 -21.38 -28.22
CA CYS A 104 -4.51 -21.77 -27.11
C CYS A 104 -3.14 -21.08 -27.22
N GLU A 105 -2.56 -21.04 -28.41
CA GLU A 105 -1.24 -20.42 -28.64
C GLU A 105 -1.27 -18.91 -28.40
N ASP A 106 -2.26 -18.20 -28.97
CA ASP A 106 -2.48 -16.77 -28.73
C ASP A 106 -2.70 -16.47 -27.24
N LEU A 107 -3.56 -17.25 -26.58
CA LEU A 107 -3.85 -17.03 -25.16
C LEU A 107 -2.64 -17.33 -24.28
N LEU A 108 -1.81 -18.31 -24.63
CA LEU A 108 -0.59 -18.64 -23.89
C LEU A 108 0.44 -17.52 -23.99
N GLU A 109 0.62 -16.93 -25.17
CA GLU A 109 1.49 -15.77 -25.37
C GLU A 109 1.02 -14.57 -24.53
N LYS A 110 -0.26 -14.23 -24.62
CA LYS A 110 -0.87 -13.17 -23.79
C LYS A 110 -0.76 -13.47 -22.30
N SER A 111 -0.94 -14.73 -21.89
CA SER A 111 -0.81 -15.14 -20.48
C SER A 111 0.58 -14.85 -19.95
N ARG A 112 1.64 -15.20 -20.71
CA ARG A 112 3.03 -14.97 -20.30
C ARG A 112 3.34 -13.49 -20.16
N ASN A 113 2.92 -12.67 -21.11
CA ASN A 113 3.14 -11.23 -21.01
C ASN A 113 2.40 -10.60 -19.81
N ASN A 114 1.15 -11.01 -19.56
CA ASN A 114 0.41 -10.55 -18.38
C ASN A 114 1.01 -11.05 -17.06
N TYR A 115 1.59 -12.25 -17.03
CA TYR A 115 2.28 -12.79 -15.87
C TYR A 115 3.49 -11.92 -15.49
N GLU A 116 4.39 -11.64 -16.44
CA GLU A 116 5.58 -10.82 -16.20
C GLU A 116 5.21 -9.43 -15.69
N GLN A 117 4.23 -8.77 -16.31
CA GLN A 117 3.79 -7.43 -15.90
C GLN A 117 3.10 -7.43 -14.52
N SER A 118 2.30 -8.45 -14.21
CA SER A 118 1.70 -8.60 -12.87
C SER A 118 2.76 -8.83 -11.80
N LYS A 119 3.80 -9.60 -12.15
CA LYS A 119 4.93 -9.86 -11.25
C LYS A 119 5.75 -8.59 -11.00
N GLU A 120 6.06 -7.82 -12.04
CA GLU A 120 6.75 -6.52 -11.89
C GLU A 120 5.99 -5.57 -10.96
N LEU A 121 4.67 -5.48 -11.08
CA LEU A 121 3.84 -4.65 -10.19
C LEU A 121 3.84 -5.18 -8.75
N LYS A 122 3.77 -6.50 -8.57
CA LYS A 122 3.88 -7.12 -7.24
C LYS A 122 5.24 -6.79 -6.61
N ASP A 123 6.32 -6.91 -7.36
CA ASP A 123 7.69 -6.68 -6.88
C ASP A 123 7.92 -5.20 -6.48
N LYS A 124 7.28 -4.25 -7.17
CA LYS A 124 7.28 -2.82 -6.75
C LYS A 124 6.66 -2.61 -5.36
N ILE A 125 5.71 -3.45 -4.95
CA ILE A 125 5.11 -3.39 -3.61
C ILE A 125 6.03 -4.06 -2.59
N ARG A 126 6.46 -5.28 -2.89
CA ARG A 126 7.30 -6.09 -2.02
C ARG A 126 8.15 -7.02 -2.86
N VAL A 127 9.47 -6.92 -2.69
CA VAL A 127 10.39 -7.72 -3.50
C VAL A 127 10.50 -9.14 -2.94
N GLU A 128 10.64 -10.12 -3.83
CA GLU A 128 10.97 -11.49 -3.44
C GLU A 128 12.34 -11.55 -2.71
N GLU A 129 12.49 -12.53 -1.81
CA GLU A 129 13.71 -12.67 -1.01
C GLU A 129 14.96 -12.77 -1.88
N GLY A 130 15.95 -11.91 -1.64
CA GLY A 130 17.24 -11.91 -2.34
C GLY A 130 17.53 -10.73 -3.26
N SER A 131 16.61 -9.77 -3.40
CA SER A 131 16.88 -8.51 -4.11
C SER A 131 17.56 -7.44 -3.24
N GLU A 132 18.41 -6.62 -3.86
CA GLU A 132 19.03 -5.44 -3.23
C GLU A 132 18.05 -4.25 -3.13
N GLU A 133 16.97 -4.25 -3.94
CA GLU A 133 15.96 -3.20 -3.93
C GLU A 133 14.89 -3.45 -2.86
N SER A 134 14.35 -2.39 -2.27
CA SER A 134 13.29 -2.48 -1.26
C SER A 134 11.97 -1.96 -1.82
N GLY A 135 10.91 -2.77 -1.69
CA GLY A 135 9.56 -2.40 -2.11
C GLY A 135 8.95 -1.35 -1.20
N ILE A 136 7.77 -0.84 -1.59
CA ILE A 136 6.99 0.10 -0.77
C ILE A 136 6.75 -0.46 0.63
N TYR A 137 6.37 -1.74 0.73
CA TYR A 137 6.08 -2.40 2.00
C TYR A 137 7.33 -2.45 2.90
N ASP A 138 8.48 -2.85 2.35
CA ASP A 138 9.73 -2.97 3.10
C ASP A 138 10.21 -1.62 3.66
N LYS A 139 10.05 -0.56 2.85
CA LYS A 139 10.37 0.82 3.27
C LYS A 139 9.47 1.27 4.43
N LEU A 140 8.18 0.93 4.41
CA LEU A 140 7.25 1.24 5.51
C LEU A 140 7.60 0.49 6.79
N ILE A 141 8.01 -0.79 6.69
CA ILE A 141 8.46 -1.58 7.85
C ILE A 141 9.73 -0.98 8.46
N LYS A 142 10.68 -0.49 7.65
CA LYS A 142 11.86 0.24 8.15
C LYS A 142 11.47 1.47 8.97
N ILE A 143 10.49 2.25 8.51
CA ILE A 143 9.96 3.38 9.28
C ILE A 143 9.32 2.90 10.59
N GLN A 144 8.51 1.85 10.55
CA GLN A 144 7.85 1.31 11.75
C GLN A 144 8.88 0.85 12.81
N ASN A 145 9.96 0.19 12.39
CA ASN A 145 11.05 -0.21 13.28
C ASN A 145 11.79 0.99 13.88
N SER A 146 12.06 2.03 13.07
CA SER A 146 12.65 3.28 13.55
C SER A 146 11.77 3.97 14.60
N LEU A 147 10.44 3.95 14.42
CA LEU A 147 9.49 4.52 15.38
C LEU A 147 9.45 3.74 16.70
N LEU A 148 9.56 2.42 16.65
CA LEU A 148 9.59 1.56 17.83
C LEU A 148 10.81 1.86 18.71
N GLU A 149 11.99 1.97 18.09
CA GLU A 149 13.23 2.36 18.77
C GLU A 149 13.09 3.76 19.39
N HIS A 150 12.62 4.73 18.59
CA HIS A 150 12.46 6.11 19.04
C HIS A 150 11.46 6.25 20.21
N LYS A 151 10.34 5.53 20.15
CA LYS A 151 9.34 5.49 21.23
C LYS A 151 9.94 4.95 22.53
N THR A 152 10.82 3.95 22.45
CA THR A 152 11.52 3.38 23.61
C THR A 152 12.49 4.40 24.20
N ASN A 153 13.24 5.11 23.36
CA ASN A 153 14.16 6.17 23.77
C ASN A 153 13.43 7.31 24.50
N ILE A 154 12.35 7.85 23.91
CA ILE A 154 11.53 8.90 24.56
C ILE A 154 10.98 8.42 25.91
N GLN A 155 10.51 7.18 26.02
CA GLN A 155 9.99 6.65 27.28
C GLN A 155 11.07 6.55 28.37
N ASN A 156 12.29 6.18 28.00
CA ASN A 156 13.41 6.10 28.93
C ASN A 156 13.86 7.50 29.38
N GLU A 157 13.91 8.47 28.47
CA GLU A 157 14.20 9.87 28.79
C GLU A 157 13.16 10.46 29.75
N ILE A 158 11.86 10.31 29.45
CA ILE A 158 10.76 10.77 30.32
C ILE A 158 10.89 10.20 31.74
N LYS A 159 11.25 8.91 31.88
CA LYS A 159 11.45 8.28 33.19
C LYS A 159 12.65 8.87 33.94
N SER A 160 13.75 9.12 33.22
CA SER A 160 14.96 9.73 33.78
C SER A 160 14.70 11.16 34.26
N ASP A 161 14.04 11.98 33.44
CA ASP A 161 13.83 13.39 33.75
C ASP A 161 12.90 13.58 34.95
N LYS A 162 11.82 12.77 35.03
CA LYS A 162 10.94 12.71 36.21
C LYS A 162 11.71 12.43 37.49
N LYS A 163 12.70 11.52 37.44
CA LYS A 163 13.54 11.20 38.59
C LYS A 163 14.46 12.38 38.94
N SER A 164 15.03 13.05 37.92
CA SER A 164 15.94 14.17 38.13
C SER A 164 15.26 15.40 38.76
N ALA A 165 14.02 15.70 38.37
CA ALA A 165 13.23 16.81 38.90
C ALA A 165 12.90 16.66 40.40
N LEU A 166 12.98 15.43 40.95
CA LEU A 166 12.71 15.11 42.35
C LEU A 166 13.95 15.21 43.27
N VAL A 167 15.16 15.40 42.71
CA VAL A 167 16.41 15.41 43.50
C VAL A 167 16.91 16.85 43.70
N PRO A 168 16.98 17.36 44.95
CA PRO A 168 17.52 18.70 45.21
C PRO A 168 19.01 18.80 44.85
N LYS A 169 19.41 19.89 44.17
CA LYS A 169 20.82 20.18 43.83
C LYS A 169 21.32 21.44 44.55
N GLY A 170 22.16 21.30 45.59
CA GLY A 170 23.06 22.38 46.07
C GLY A 170 23.14 22.64 47.58
N GLY A 171 24.29 23.18 48.02
CA GLY A 171 24.61 23.59 49.39
C GLY A 171 24.43 25.10 49.62
N GLY A 172 23.48 25.47 50.49
CA GLY A 172 23.15 26.85 50.90
C GLY A 172 21.69 27.24 50.59
N LEU A 173 20.87 27.51 51.61
CA LEU A 173 19.40 27.56 51.55
C LEU A 173 18.79 28.47 50.45
N ILE A 174 19.13 29.76 50.40
CA ILE A 174 18.47 30.74 49.49
C ILE A 174 18.93 30.57 48.03
N SER A 175 20.23 30.36 47.83
CA SER A 175 20.82 30.06 46.52
C SER A 175 20.33 28.70 46.00
N ALA A 176 20.17 27.70 46.88
CA ALA A 176 19.62 26.40 46.52
C ALA A 176 18.14 26.52 46.12
N CYS A 177 17.31 27.27 46.86
CA CYS A 177 15.90 27.49 46.49
C CYS A 177 15.74 28.16 45.12
N SER A 178 16.51 29.21 44.83
CA SER A 178 16.42 29.93 43.56
C SER A 178 16.87 29.07 42.37
N ARG A 179 17.99 28.35 42.51
CA ARG A 179 18.47 27.40 41.49
C ARG A 179 17.53 26.21 41.31
N TYR A 180 16.92 25.75 42.40
CA TYR A 180 15.94 24.66 42.39
C TYR A 180 14.68 25.06 41.61
N ILE A 181 14.10 26.24 41.86
CA ILE A 181 12.91 26.72 41.14
C ILE A 181 13.21 26.87 39.63
N ILE A 182 14.37 27.43 39.27
CA ILE A 182 14.77 27.60 37.87
C ILE A 182 14.97 26.23 37.20
N SER A 183 15.69 25.30 37.84
CA SER A 183 15.88 23.93 37.33
C SER A 183 14.53 23.24 37.12
N LEU A 184 13.65 23.29 38.12
CA LEU A 184 12.33 22.67 38.07
C LEU A 184 11.50 23.20 36.90
N PHE A 185 11.55 24.51 36.63
CA PHE A 185 10.85 25.10 35.48
C PHE A 185 11.38 24.57 34.13
N PHE A 186 12.71 24.50 33.96
CA PHE A 186 13.30 23.95 32.75
C PHE A 186 13.02 22.46 32.58
N ASP A 187 13.15 21.67 33.66
CA ASP A 187 12.93 20.23 33.67
C ASP A 187 11.45 19.90 33.36
N VAL A 188 10.50 20.67 33.91
CA VAL A 188 9.06 20.52 33.59
C VAL A 188 8.75 20.88 32.14
N LYS A 189 9.37 21.95 31.62
CA LYS A 189 9.20 22.35 30.22
C LYS A 189 9.73 21.29 29.25
N ASP A 190 10.91 20.74 29.52
CA ASP A 190 11.51 19.67 28.71
C ASP A 190 10.65 18.40 28.75
N LEU A 191 10.17 18.02 29.94
CA LEU A 191 9.25 16.90 30.11
C LEU A 191 7.95 17.09 29.31
N TYR A 192 7.39 18.31 29.28
CA TYR A 192 6.20 18.61 28.48
C TYR A 192 6.46 18.43 26.98
N LEU A 193 7.58 18.94 26.47
CA LEU A 193 7.97 18.78 25.06
C LEU A 193 8.15 17.31 24.67
N LYS A 194 8.76 16.50 25.55
CA LYS A 194 8.91 15.05 25.34
C LYS A 194 7.57 14.31 25.36
N LEU A 195 6.64 14.72 26.22
CA LEU A 195 5.28 14.16 26.24
C LEU A 195 4.50 14.51 24.97
N GLU A 196 4.62 15.75 24.49
CA GLU A 196 4.05 16.19 23.21
C GLU A 196 4.62 15.39 22.03
N GLU A 197 5.96 15.25 21.98
CA GLU A 197 6.61 14.42 20.96
C GLU A 197 6.13 12.97 21.03
N SER A 198 6.07 12.38 22.23
CA SER A 198 5.56 11.01 22.43
C SER A 198 4.14 10.83 21.90
N ALA A 199 3.26 11.82 22.11
CA ALA A 199 1.90 11.80 21.59
C ALA A 199 1.89 11.85 20.05
N MET A 200 2.71 12.71 19.44
CA MET A 200 2.80 12.82 17.98
C MET A 200 3.41 11.57 17.34
N VAL A 201 4.42 10.95 17.95
CA VAL A 201 5.00 9.67 17.51
C VAL A 201 3.94 8.58 17.49
N LYS A 202 3.06 8.50 18.50
CA LYS A 202 1.94 7.53 18.51
C LYS A 202 0.95 7.77 17.39
N VAL A 203 0.63 9.03 17.08
CA VAL A 203 -0.25 9.37 15.95
C VAL A 203 0.41 8.98 14.63
N PHE A 204 1.70 9.26 14.47
CA PHE A 204 2.47 8.89 13.28
C PHE A 204 2.51 7.37 13.08
N ASP A 205 2.88 6.63 14.13
CA ASP A 205 2.94 5.16 14.16
C ASP A 205 1.61 4.50 13.78
N LYS A 206 0.49 5.01 14.32
CA LYS A 206 -0.85 4.56 13.94
C LYS A 206 -1.13 4.75 12.45
N ASN A 207 -0.74 5.88 11.88
CA ASN A 207 -0.98 6.18 10.47
C ASN A 207 -0.06 5.35 9.55
N ILE A 208 1.22 5.14 9.92
CA ILE A 208 2.10 4.20 9.21
C ILE A 208 1.53 2.79 9.24
N SER A 209 1.07 2.32 10.39
CA SER A 209 0.42 1.00 10.51
C SER A 209 -0.82 0.89 9.62
N SER A 210 -1.64 1.95 9.55
CA SER A 210 -2.78 2.00 8.63
C SER A 210 -2.36 1.91 7.17
N ILE A 211 -1.28 2.59 6.77
CA ILE A 211 -0.77 2.52 5.39
C ILE A 211 -0.29 1.10 5.08
N ILE A 212 0.49 0.48 5.98
CA ILE A 212 1.01 -0.88 5.81
C ILE A 212 -0.12 -1.88 5.57
N VAL A 213 -1.19 -1.82 6.37
CA VAL A 213 -2.34 -2.72 6.24
C VAL A 213 -2.99 -2.59 4.86
N GLU A 214 -3.17 -1.37 4.36
CA GLU A 214 -3.83 -1.13 3.08
C GLU A 214 -2.92 -1.49 1.89
N ILE A 215 -1.61 -1.21 1.97
CA ILE A 215 -0.63 -1.68 0.96
C ILE A 215 -0.61 -3.21 0.89
N GLY A 216 -0.68 -3.91 2.04
CA GLY A 216 -0.74 -5.38 2.06
C GLY A 216 -1.97 -5.96 1.35
N LYS A 217 -3.09 -5.23 1.32
CA LYS A 217 -4.26 -5.64 0.52
C LYS A 217 -4.01 -5.49 -0.98
N ILE A 218 -3.28 -4.46 -1.39
CA ILE A 218 -2.87 -4.28 -2.79
C ILE A 218 -1.90 -5.39 -3.20
N GLU A 219 -0.93 -5.73 -2.34
CA GLU A 219 -0.03 -6.88 -2.54
C GLU A 219 -0.83 -8.17 -2.76
N THR A 220 -1.79 -8.44 -1.88
CA THR A 220 -2.66 -9.63 -1.97
C THR A 220 -3.46 -9.66 -3.29
N PHE A 221 -3.96 -8.50 -3.73
CA PHE A 221 -4.65 -8.41 -5.03
C PHE A 221 -3.74 -8.83 -6.19
N TRP A 222 -2.52 -8.29 -6.26
CA TRP A 222 -1.58 -8.62 -7.34
C TRP A 222 -1.06 -10.06 -7.25
N ASP A 223 -0.82 -10.57 -6.05
CA ASP A 223 -0.46 -11.98 -5.84
C ASP A 223 -1.55 -12.93 -6.34
N MET A 224 -2.83 -12.57 -6.13
CA MET A 224 -3.95 -13.33 -6.67
C MET A 224 -4.01 -13.28 -8.19
N GLN A 225 -3.72 -12.13 -8.83
CA GLN A 225 -3.66 -12.04 -10.29
C GLN A 225 -2.53 -12.90 -10.86
N VAL A 226 -1.33 -12.83 -10.28
CA VAL A 226 -0.17 -13.66 -10.66
C VAL A 226 -0.52 -15.15 -10.60
N LYS A 227 -1.08 -15.61 -9.48
CA LYS A 227 -1.48 -17.02 -9.29
C LYS A 227 -2.56 -17.47 -10.27
N ARG A 228 -3.53 -16.60 -10.59
CA ARG A 228 -4.59 -16.90 -11.58
C ARG A 228 -4.02 -17.05 -12.99
N ILE A 229 -3.09 -16.18 -13.38
CA ILE A 229 -2.43 -16.23 -14.69
C ILE A 229 -1.50 -17.45 -14.78
N GLU A 230 -0.72 -17.73 -13.74
CA GLU A 230 0.15 -18.91 -13.67
C GLU A 230 -0.66 -20.22 -13.81
N TYR A 231 -1.81 -20.30 -13.12
CA TYR A 231 -2.73 -21.43 -13.28
C TYR A 231 -3.18 -21.59 -14.74
N LEU A 232 -3.55 -20.49 -15.41
CA LEU A 232 -3.95 -20.53 -16.82
C LEU A 232 -2.79 -21.00 -17.71
N ILE A 233 -1.58 -20.46 -17.55
CA ILE A 233 -0.37 -20.87 -18.30
C ILE A 233 -0.16 -22.39 -18.19
N ASN A 234 -0.17 -22.91 -16.96
CA ASN A 234 0.05 -24.32 -16.69
C ASN A 234 -1.00 -25.21 -17.36
N ASN A 235 -2.28 -24.78 -17.38
CA ASN A 235 -3.35 -25.52 -18.06
C ASN A 235 -3.23 -25.46 -19.58
N LEU A 236 -2.87 -24.30 -20.15
CA LEU A 236 -2.67 -24.15 -21.59
C LEU A 236 -1.48 -24.98 -22.09
N GLN A 237 -0.37 -25.02 -21.34
CA GLN A 237 0.80 -25.84 -21.68
C GLN A 237 0.55 -27.35 -21.56
N SER A 238 -0.28 -27.77 -20.61
CA SER A 238 -0.63 -29.18 -20.39
C SER A 238 -1.70 -29.70 -21.37
N GLY A 239 -2.21 -28.84 -22.25
CA GLY A 239 -3.48 -28.96 -22.97
C GLY A 239 -3.58 -29.99 -24.12
N ARG A 240 -3.10 -31.23 -23.96
CA ARG A 240 -3.41 -32.31 -24.92
C ARG A 240 -4.08 -33.57 -24.34
N ASN A 241 -4.16 -33.75 -23.01
CA ASN A 241 -4.59 -35.05 -22.44
C ASN A 241 -5.52 -34.99 -21.20
N ILE A 242 -6.08 -33.84 -20.84
CA ILE A 242 -6.87 -33.69 -19.60
C ILE A 242 -8.35 -33.48 -19.92
N LYS A 243 -9.25 -34.02 -19.07
CA LYS A 243 -10.72 -33.89 -19.19
C LYS A 243 -11.14 -32.43 -19.36
N ARG A 244 -11.45 -32.07 -20.61
CA ARG A 244 -11.87 -30.75 -21.11
C ARG A 244 -12.85 -30.05 -20.15
N SER A 245 -13.85 -30.79 -19.65
CA SER A 245 -14.91 -30.26 -18.78
C SER A 245 -14.44 -29.72 -17.41
N ARG A 246 -13.46 -30.35 -16.74
CA ARG A 246 -12.99 -29.90 -15.41
C ARG A 246 -12.14 -28.64 -15.50
N ILE A 247 -11.25 -28.57 -16.50
CA ILE A 247 -10.41 -27.38 -16.75
C ILE A 247 -11.28 -26.18 -17.10
N VAL A 248 -12.22 -26.39 -18.03
CA VAL A 248 -13.18 -25.38 -18.46
C VAL A 248 -13.94 -24.76 -17.27
N HIS A 249 -14.48 -25.61 -16.39
CA HIS A 249 -15.23 -25.13 -15.23
C HIS A 249 -14.34 -24.28 -14.31
N ASN A 250 -13.13 -24.75 -14.02
CA ASN A 250 -12.19 -24.04 -13.16
C ASN A 250 -11.74 -22.69 -13.76
N LEU A 251 -11.46 -22.65 -15.06
CA LEU A 251 -11.10 -21.40 -15.75
C LEU A 251 -12.27 -20.41 -15.71
N GLU A 252 -13.48 -20.86 -16.00
CA GLU A 252 -14.66 -20.00 -15.90
C GLU A 252 -14.84 -19.42 -14.48
N GLN A 253 -14.77 -20.26 -13.44
CA GLN A 253 -14.97 -19.79 -12.07
C GLN A 253 -13.89 -18.79 -11.62
N LYS A 254 -12.64 -19.00 -12.01
CA LYS A 254 -11.52 -18.11 -11.65
C LYS A 254 -11.51 -16.78 -12.41
N TRP A 255 -12.06 -16.75 -13.62
CA TRP A 255 -11.98 -15.58 -14.51
C TRP A 255 -13.28 -14.77 -14.60
N LYS A 256 -14.45 -15.35 -14.28
CA LYS A 256 -15.78 -14.69 -14.41
C LYS A 256 -15.92 -13.34 -13.69
N ASN A 257 -15.14 -13.11 -12.64
CA ASN A 257 -15.20 -11.88 -11.83
C ASN A 257 -14.02 -10.92 -12.10
N VAL A 258 -12.99 -11.35 -12.82
CA VAL A 258 -11.74 -10.57 -12.99
C VAL A 258 -12.01 -9.24 -13.66
N GLU A 259 -12.84 -9.20 -14.70
CA GLU A 259 -13.24 -7.95 -15.38
C GLU A 259 -13.79 -6.93 -14.38
N LYS A 260 -14.79 -7.35 -13.59
CA LYS A 260 -15.44 -6.50 -12.58
C LYS A 260 -14.48 -6.08 -11.48
N GLU A 261 -13.61 -6.99 -11.04
CA GLU A 261 -12.56 -6.68 -10.06
C GLU A 261 -11.60 -5.59 -10.60
N CYS A 262 -11.18 -5.72 -11.86
CA CYS A 262 -10.32 -4.76 -12.54
C CYS A 262 -11.01 -3.40 -12.69
N GLN A 263 -12.28 -3.37 -13.11
CA GLN A 263 -13.07 -2.13 -13.23
C GLN A 263 -13.17 -1.39 -11.90
N ILE A 264 -13.40 -2.11 -10.80
CA ILE A 264 -13.50 -1.48 -9.48
C ILE A 264 -12.13 -0.97 -9.02
N TYR A 265 -11.08 -1.77 -9.18
CA TYR A 265 -9.71 -1.32 -8.90
C TYR A 265 -9.38 -0.04 -9.67
N ASN A 266 -9.66 -0.03 -10.99
CA ASN A 266 -9.43 1.12 -11.87
C ASN A 266 -10.18 2.37 -11.38
N ARG A 267 -11.45 2.22 -11.01
CA ARG A 267 -12.25 3.34 -10.49
C ARG A 267 -11.66 3.88 -9.19
N VAL A 268 -11.37 3.00 -8.22
CA VAL A 268 -10.83 3.39 -6.92
C VAL A 268 -9.49 4.08 -7.07
N MET A 269 -8.56 3.50 -7.83
CA MET A 269 -7.22 4.05 -8.03
C MET A 269 -7.22 5.39 -8.78
N LYS A 270 -8.09 5.56 -9.79
CA LYS A 270 -8.30 6.85 -10.46
C LYS A 270 -8.81 7.92 -9.49
N GLU A 271 -9.80 7.58 -8.66
CA GLU A 271 -10.31 8.51 -7.63
C GLU A 271 -9.23 8.91 -6.63
N LEU A 272 -8.34 7.99 -6.24
CA LEU A 272 -7.21 8.31 -5.36
C LEU A 272 -6.28 9.34 -6.01
N LEU A 273 -5.83 9.11 -7.25
CA LEU A 273 -4.93 10.04 -7.94
C LEU A 273 -5.55 11.44 -8.07
N VAL A 274 -6.84 11.52 -8.37
CA VAL A 274 -7.55 12.81 -8.45
C VAL A 274 -7.60 13.50 -7.08
N LYS A 275 -8.04 12.81 -6.03
CA LYS A 275 -8.14 13.37 -4.67
C LYS A 275 -6.79 13.78 -4.11
N ASP A 276 -5.76 13.03 -4.45
CA ASP A 276 -4.39 13.24 -4.02
C ASP A 276 -3.70 14.38 -4.79
N GLY A 277 -4.05 14.58 -6.08
CA GLY A 277 -3.61 15.69 -6.93
C GLY A 277 -4.33 17.01 -6.68
N LEU A 278 -5.55 16.99 -6.12
CA LEU A 278 -6.34 18.19 -5.80
C LEU A 278 -5.82 19.03 -4.61
N VAL A 279 -4.71 18.63 -3.98
CA VAL A 279 -4.00 19.46 -2.98
C VAL A 279 -2.89 20.32 -3.62
N SER A 280 -2.50 20.07 -4.88
CA SER A 280 -1.42 20.83 -5.55
C SER A 280 -1.90 22.12 -6.26
N ILE A 281 -3.19 22.25 -6.57
CA ILE A 281 -3.71 23.34 -7.44
C ILE A 281 -4.27 24.55 -6.64
N MET A 282 -4.48 24.43 -5.32
CA MET A 282 -5.11 25.50 -4.51
C MET A 282 -4.17 26.46 -3.75
N THR A 283 -2.88 26.54 -4.07
CA THR A 283 -1.97 27.53 -3.43
C THR A 283 -1.08 28.34 -4.38
N ARG A 284 -1.46 28.47 -5.66
CA ARG A 284 -0.83 29.44 -6.56
C ARG A 284 -1.87 30.24 -7.36
N THR A 285 -2.69 31.00 -6.63
CA THR A 285 -3.29 32.20 -7.19
C THR A 285 -2.70 33.38 -6.43
N PRO A 286 -1.83 34.20 -7.04
CA PRO A 286 -1.46 35.47 -6.43
C PRO A 286 -2.72 36.33 -6.34
N LEU A 287 -3.02 36.81 -5.12
CA LEU A 287 -3.90 37.95 -4.93
C LEU A 287 -3.35 39.10 -5.79
N LYS A 288 -4.02 39.40 -6.90
CA LYS A 288 -3.88 40.72 -7.51
C LYS A 288 -4.52 41.69 -6.53
N ASN A 289 -3.68 42.44 -5.82
CA ASN A 289 -4.07 43.67 -5.17
C ASN A 289 -4.72 44.55 -6.23
N TYR A 290 -6.03 44.79 -6.08
CA TYR A 290 -6.63 46.00 -6.60
C TYR A 290 -6.27 47.08 -5.58
N ASP A 291 -5.14 47.72 -5.81
CA ASP A 291 -4.86 49.01 -5.18
C ASP A 291 -5.86 50.01 -5.75
N ALA A 292 -6.50 50.70 -4.81
CA ALA A 292 -7.44 51.77 -5.04
C ALA A 292 -6.73 52.94 -5.72
N ASP A 293 -7.28 53.37 -6.86
CA ASP A 293 -6.99 54.69 -7.40
C ASP A 293 -8.01 55.67 -6.80
N PHE A 294 -7.61 56.31 -5.70
CA PHE A 294 -8.24 57.51 -5.18
C PHE A 294 -7.42 58.72 -5.65
N GLY A 295 -7.99 59.49 -6.56
CA GLY A 295 -7.83 60.95 -6.71
C GLY A 295 -6.51 61.48 -7.27
N GLU A 296 -6.57 62.12 -8.44
CA GLU A 296 -6.83 63.57 -8.61
C GLU A 296 -7.39 63.86 -10.00
#